data_AF-A0A645HZY7-F1
#
_entry.id   AF-A0A645HZY7-F1
#
_cell.length_a   1.000
_cell.length_b   1.000
_cell.length_c   1.000
_cell.angle_alpha   90.00
_cell.angle_beta   90.00
_cell.angle_gamma   90.00
#
_symmetry.space_group_name_H-M   'P 1'
#
loop_
_entity.id
_entity.type
_entity.pdbx_description
1 polymer ?
#
loop_
_entity_poly.entity_id
_entity_poly.type
_entity_poly.pdbx_seq_one_letter_code
_entity_poly.pdbx_strand_id
1 'polypeptide(L)'
;MLKLMKRLDIGIITVAMDSELKTVDVVSVPEGHKKVRNSKKIALLNKELNERSLNVNTGGVNKTKILTAYKEKCIFALCITEKSGTITPAELKKALNDPYADKIPRSNYYGWFRKIEKGVYGISDKGMEILNGDDFKNALDFYREKCISI
;
A
#
# COMPACT_ATOMS: atom_id res chain seq x y z
N MET A 1 27.11 -7.50 22.72
CA MET A 1 27.71 -7.66 21.36
C MET A 1 27.40 -9.02 20.74
N LEU A 2 27.70 -10.15 21.41
CA LEU A 2 27.42 -11.52 20.91
C LEU A 2 25.98 -11.79 20.43
N LYS A 3 24.97 -11.29 21.16
CA LYS A 3 23.55 -11.42 20.77
C LYS A 3 23.24 -10.78 19.41
N LEU A 4 23.91 -9.69 19.05
CA LEU A 4 23.73 -9.02 17.76
C LEU A 4 24.37 -9.84 16.63
N MET A 5 25.58 -10.35 16.85
CA MET A 5 26.30 -11.18 15.87
C MET A 5 25.54 -12.47 15.56
N LYS A 6 24.93 -13.11 16.58
CA LYS A 6 24.00 -14.23 16.38
C LYS A 6 22.74 -13.87 15.58
N ARG A 7 22.21 -12.64 15.72
CA ARG A 7 21.03 -12.18 14.96
C ARG A 7 21.33 -11.85 13.50
N LEU A 8 22.56 -11.45 13.22
CA LEU A 8 23.05 -11.17 11.88
C LEU A 8 23.67 -12.39 11.20
N ASP A 9 23.69 -13.54 11.89
CA ASP A 9 24.30 -14.79 11.41
C ASP A 9 25.81 -14.63 11.11
N ILE A 10 26.51 -13.91 11.98
CA ILE A 10 27.94 -13.63 11.88
C ILE A 10 28.70 -14.57 12.81
N GLY A 11 29.70 -15.28 12.26
CA GLY A 11 30.60 -16.14 13.01
C GLY A 11 31.73 -15.35 13.68
N ILE A 12 32.20 -15.81 14.83
CA ILE A 12 33.29 -15.20 15.59
C ILE A 12 34.26 -16.29 16.01
N ILE A 13 35.53 -16.09 15.67
CA ILE A 13 36.65 -16.91 16.11
C ILE A 13 37.63 -15.97 16.82
N THR A 14 38.06 -16.34 18.02
CA THR A 14 39.09 -15.65 18.78
C THR A 14 40.35 -16.48 18.78
N VAL A 15 41.48 -15.86 18.45
CA VAL A 15 42.80 -16.51 18.39
C VAL A 15 43.72 -15.80 19.36
N ALA A 16 44.27 -16.53 20.33
CA ALA A 16 45.23 -16.01 21.30
C ALA A 16 46.65 -16.41 20.87
N MET A 17 47.33 -15.52 20.15
CA MET A 17 48.69 -15.79 19.61
C MET A 17 49.79 -15.58 20.65
N ASP A 18 49.55 -14.73 21.66
CA ASP A 18 50.54 -14.33 22.67
C ASP A 18 50.58 -15.25 23.91
N SER A 19 49.73 -16.28 23.96
CA SER A 19 49.70 -17.27 25.04
C SER A 19 50.62 -18.45 24.69
N GLU A 20 51.33 -19.01 25.68
CA GLU A 20 52.22 -20.17 25.51
C GLU A 20 51.51 -21.38 24.86
N LEU A 21 50.20 -21.51 25.07
CA LEU A 21 49.38 -22.61 24.57
C LEU A 21 48.72 -22.36 23.21
N LYS A 22 48.89 -21.15 22.62
CA LYS A 22 48.33 -20.71 21.33
C LYS A 22 46.94 -21.30 21.02
N THR A 23 45.89 -20.74 21.62
CA THR A 23 44.55 -21.30 21.54
C THR A 23 43.65 -20.60 20.51
N VAL A 24 42.74 -21.37 19.92
CA VAL A 24 41.68 -20.90 19.02
C VAL A 24 40.34 -21.29 19.62
N ASP A 25 39.49 -20.30 19.86
CA ASP A 25 38.13 -20.51 20.39
C ASP A 25 37.09 -20.00 19.38
N VAL A 26 36.09 -20.84 19.12
CA VAL A 26 34.96 -20.48 18.27
C VAL A 26 33.82 -20.00 19.18
N VAL A 27 33.64 -18.68 19.23
CA VAL A 27 32.69 -18.03 20.14
C VAL A 27 31.27 -18.01 19.57
N SER A 28 31.15 -17.99 18.24
CA SER A 28 29.85 -18.02 17.55
C SER A 28 30.00 -18.64 16.16
N VAL A 29 29.13 -19.58 15.81
CA VAL A 29 29.03 -20.18 14.47
C VAL A 29 27.75 -19.67 13.81
N PRO A 30 27.76 -19.28 12.52
CA PRO A 30 26.54 -19.01 11.76
C PRO A 30 25.73 -20.30 11.61
N GLU A 31 24.46 -20.27 11.98
CA GLU A 31 23.57 -21.44 11.92
C GLU A 31 22.31 -21.17 11.09
N GLY A 32 22.25 -20.01 10.42
CA GLY A 32 21.06 -19.57 9.71
C GLY A 32 20.09 -18.91 10.68
N HIS A 33 20.07 -17.58 10.71
CA HIS A 33 19.10 -16.88 11.54
C HIS A 33 17.68 -17.01 10.95
N LYS A 34 16.78 -17.70 11.67
CA LYS A 34 15.35 -17.73 11.34
C LYS A 34 14.77 -16.32 11.49
N LYS A 35 14.63 -15.61 10.37
CA LYS A 35 13.87 -14.34 10.33
C LYS A 35 12.50 -14.59 10.96
N VAL A 36 12.20 -13.90 12.05
CA VAL A 36 10.85 -13.91 12.64
C VAL A 36 9.92 -13.28 11.62
N ARG A 37 9.24 -14.12 10.84
CA ARG A 37 8.29 -13.66 9.82
C ARG A 37 7.03 -13.26 10.54
N ASN A 38 6.73 -11.95 10.53
CA ASN A 38 5.43 -11.47 10.92
C ASN A 38 4.43 -11.83 9.80
N SER A 39 3.87 -13.04 9.88
CA SER A 39 2.97 -13.60 8.88
C SER A 39 1.76 -12.69 8.62
N LYS A 40 1.22 -12.06 9.67
CA LYS A 40 0.11 -11.10 9.56
C LYS A 40 0.49 -9.90 8.71
N LYS A 41 1.67 -9.30 8.94
CA LYS A 41 2.14 -8.14 8.17
C LYS A 41 2.41 -8.50 6.70
N ILE A 42 2.98 -9.69 6.46
CA ILE A 42 3.21 -10.20 5.10
C ILE A 42 1.89 -10.43 4.37
N ALA A 43 0.91 -11.05 5.03
CA ALA A 43 -0.41 -11.30 4.44
C ALA A 43 -1.13 -9.99 4.10
N LEU A 44 -1.08 -8.99 4.98
CA LEU A 44 -1.65 -7.66 4.73
C LEU A 44 -0.97 -6.97 3.54
N LEU A 45 0.35 -7.06 3.44
CA LEU A 45 1.11 -6.50 2.31
C LEU A 45 0.73 -7.20 1.00
N ASN A 46 0.69 -8.53 0.98
CA ASN A 46 0.31 -9.30 -0.21
C ASN A 46 -1.11 -8.97 -0.65
N LYS A 47 -2.04 -8.83 0.32
CA LYS A 47 -3.42 -8.42 0.02
C LYS A 47 -3.46 -7.05 -0.65
N GLU A 48 -2.72 -6.07 -0.11
CA GLU A 48 -2.64 -4.74 -0.70
C GLU A 48 -2.08 -4.78 -2.13
N LEU A 49 -0.97 -5.49 -2.35
CA LEU A 49 -0.35 -5.60 -3.66
C LEU A 49 -1.25 -6.28 -4.69
N ASN A 50 -1.94 -7.36 -4.30
CA ASN A 50 -2.85 -8.10 -5.19
C ASN A 50 -4.13 -7.32 -5.53
N GLU A 51 -4.56 -6.39 -4.67
CA GLU A 51 -5.74 -5.56 -4.92
C GLU A 51 -5.45 -4.36 -5.84
N ARG A 52 -4.18 -4.10 -6.18
CA ARG A 52 -3.80 -3.01 -7.09
C ARG A 52 -3.88 -3.46 -8.54
N SER A 53 -4.50 -2.65 -9.39
CA SER A 53 -4.45 -2.86 -10.85
C SER A 53 -3.21 -2.18 -11.45
N LEU A 54 -2.73 -1.10 -10.82
CA LEU A 54 -1.63 -0.27 -11.31
C LEU A 54 -0.37 -0.35 -10.44
N ASN A 55 0.76 -0.66 -11.06
CA ASN A 55 2.08 -0.66 -10.41
C ASN A 55 2.88 0.61 -10.72
N VAL A 56 2.44 1.74 -10.17
CA VAL A 56 3.09 3.06 -10.37
C VAL A 56 4.04 3.46 -9.24
N ASN A 57 4.13 2.67 -8.17
CA ASN A 57 4.92 3.06 -7.00
C ASN A 57 6.37 2.62 -7.18
N THR A 58 7.28 3.58 -7.29
CA THR A 58 8.72 3.32 -7.25
C THR A 58 9.19 3.27 -5.78
N GLY A 59 9.98 2.25 -5.42
CA GLY A 59 10.57 2.16 -4.09
C GLY A 59 11.67 3.21 -3.86
N GLY A 60 11.92 3.57 -2.60
CA GLY A 60 13.01 4.49 -2.24
C GLY A 60 12.74 5.98 -2.51
N VAL A 61 11.54 6.34 -2.98
CA VAL A 61 11.14 7.73 -3.20
C VAL A 61 10.69 8.38 -1.89
N ASN A 62 10.99 9.68 -1.74
CA ASN A 62 10.52 10.51 -0.63
C ASN A 62 9.75 11.70 -1.21
N LYS A 63 8.74 12.18 -0.48
CA LYS A 63 7.85 13.30 -0.86
C LYS A 63 6.96 13.07 -2.09
N THR A 64 7.03 11.90 -2.73
CA THR A 64 6.12 11.51 -3.81
C THR A 64 4.86 10.86 -3.24
N LYS A 65 3.69 11.21 -3.78
CA LYS A 65 2.41 10.61 -3.37
C LYS A 65 2.35 9.15 -3.84
N ILE A 66 2.12 8.25 -2.89
CA ILE A 66 2.02 6.81 -3.13
C ILE A 66 0.58 6.44 -3.49
N LEU A 67 0.42 5.61 -4.52
CA LEU A 67 -0.86 5.01 -4.91
C LEU A 67 -1.03 3.65 -4.22
N THR A 68 -1.84 3.61 -3.17
CA THR A 68 -2.23 2.35 -2.49
C THR A 68 -3.48 1.76 -3.14
N ALA A 69 -3.76 0.46 -2.95
CA ALA A 69 -5.00 -0.19 -3.42
C ALA A 69 -6.27 0.57 -3.02
N TYR A 70 -6.36 1.03 -1.77
CA TYR A 70 -7.52 1.80 -1.30
C TYR A 70 -7.67 3.14 -2.02
N LYS A 71 -6.56 3.84 -2.26
CA LYS A 71 -6.55 5.11 -2.99
C LYS A 71 -6.94 4.90 -4.46
N GLU A 72 -6.46 3.82 -5.07
CA GLU A 72 -6.84 3.42 -6.43
C GLU A 72 -8.36 3.17 -6.54
N LYS A 73 -8.95 2.47 -5.56
CA LYS A 73 -10.41 2.31 -5.45
C LYS A 73 -11.14 3.65 -5.29
N CYS A 74 -10.58 4.58 -4.52
CA CYS A 74 -11.15 5.94 -4.37
C CYS A 74 -11.09 6.74 -5.68
N ILE A 75 -10.00 6.62 -6.45
CA ILE A 75 -9.84 7.25 -7.76
C ILE A 75 -10.88 6.68 -8.74
N PHE A 76 -11.05 5.36 -8.77
CA PHE A 76 -12.07 4.76 -9.62
C PHE A 76 -13.48 5.22 -9.24
N ALA A 77 -13.79 5.31 -7.94
CA ALA A 77 -15.03 5.89 -7.45
C ALA A 77 -15.24 7.35 -7.90
N LEU A 78 -14.17 8.16 -7.88
CA LEU A 78 -14.20 9.53 -8.40
C LEU A 78 -14.52 9.57 -9.89
N CYS A 79 -13.85 8.76 -10.73
CA CYS A 79 -14.10 8.71 -12.17
C CYS A 79 -15.55 8.30 -12.50
N ILE A 80 -16.12 7.34 -11.76
CA ILE A 80 -17.52 6.95 -11.96
C ILE A 80 -18.44 8.13 -11.60
N THR A 81 -18.19 8.77 -10.45
CA THR A 81 -18.99 9.93 -10.00
C THR A 81 -18.86 11.12 -10.95
N GLU A 82 -17.71 11.30 -11.62
CA GLU A 82 -17.49 12.31 -12.65
C GLU A 82 -18.39 12.06 -13.87
N LYS A 83 -18.50 10.79 -14.30
CA LYS A 83 -19.36 10.39 -15.42
C LYS A 83 -20.86 10.48 -15.10
N SER A 84 -21.28 10.01 -13.92
CA SER A 84 -22.70 9.95 -13.53
C SER A 84 -23.20 11.20 -12.79
N GLY A 85 -22.31 12.13 -12.44
CA GLY A 85 -22.56 13.33 -11.63
C GLY A 85 -22.76 13.03 -10.13
N THR A 86 -23.48 11.96 -9.81
CA THR A 86 -23.65 11.46 -8.45
C THR A 86 -23.51 9.95 -8.40
N ILE A 87 -23.25 9.40 -7.22
CA ILE A 87 -23.07 7.98 -7.02
C ILE A 87 -23.74 7.51 -5.74
N THR A 88 -24.37 6.33 -5.81
CA THR A 88 -24.85 5.62 -4.64
C THR A 88 -23.85 4.54 -4.18
N PRO A 89 -23.81 4.21 -2.88
CA PRO A 89 -22.99 3.11 -2.39
C PRO A 89 -23.29 1.76 -3.06
N ALA A 90 -24.53 1.56 -3.52
CA ALA A 90 -24.94 0.33 -4.18
C ALA A 90 -24.35 0.22 -5.60
N GLU A 91 -24.40 1.30 -6.39
CA GLU A 91 -23.76 1.37 -7.70
C GLU A 91 -22.25 1.19 -7.59
N LEU A 92 -21.65 1.82 -6.57
CA LEU A 92 -20.21 1.74 -6.35
C LEU A 92 -19.76 0.30 -6.04
N LYS A 93 -20.51 -0.46 -5.24
CA LYS A 93 -20.22 -1.89 -4.99
C LYS A 93 -20.28 -2.71 -6.27
N LYS A 94 -21.28 -2.45 -7.13
CA LYS A 94 -21.43 -3.15 -8.41
C LYS A 94 -20.28 -2.82 -9.36
N ALA A 95 -19.95 -1.54 -9.52
CA ALA A 95 -18.90 -1.10 -10.43
C ALA A 95 -17.50 -1.56 -10.02
N LEU A 96 -17.18 -1.56 -8.72
CA LEU A 96 -15.90 -2.06 -8.21
C LEU A 96 -15.83 -3.57 -8.04
N ASN A 97 -16.98 -4.26 -8.12
CA ASN A 97 -17.11 -5.66 -7.70
C ASN A 97 -16.53 -5.88 -6.28
N ASP A 98 -16.68 -4.89 -5.39
CA ASP A 98 -16.17 -4.92 -4.01
C ASP A 98 -17.33 -4.69 -3.03
N PRO A 99 -17.67 -5.67 -2.19
CA PRO A 99 -18.79 -5.55 -1.24
C PRO A 99 -18.57 -4.48 -0.16
N TYR A 100 -17.34 -4.00 0.03
CA TYR A 100 -16.99 -2.98 1.02
C TYR A 100 -16.83 -1.58 0.42
N ALA A 101 -17.07 -1.40 -0.88
CA ALA A 101 -16.90 -0.12 -1.55
C ALA A 101 -17.81 0.98 -1.00
N ASP A 102 -18.93 0.65 -0.33
CA ASP A 102 -19.79 1.65 0.33
C ASP A 102 -19.06 2.52 1.36
N LYS A 103 -17.98 1.97 1.94
CA LYS A 103 -17.18 2.68 2.93
C LYS A 103 -16.39 3.85 2.33
N ILE A 104 -16.13 3.85 1.02
CA ILE A 104 -15.32 4.89 0.36
C ILE A 104 -15.96 6.27 0.52
N PRO A 105 -17.17 6.54 -0.03
CA PRO A 105 -17.82 7.84 0.11
C PRO A 105 -18.31 8.09 1.55
N ARG A 106 -18.60 7.04 2.32
CA ARG A 106 -19.10 7.17 3.70
C ARG A 106 -18.01 7.58 4.70
N SER A 107 -16.82 6.98 4.60
CA SER A 107 -15.68 7.31 5.48
C SER A 107 -14.94 8.54 4.99
N ASN A 108 -14.99 8.80 3.67
CA ASN A 108 -14.47 10.00 3.01
C ASN A 108 -13.07 10.41 3.51
N TYR A 109 -12.16 9.44 3.65
CA TYR A 109 -10.86 9.63 4.31
C TYR A 109 -10.02 10.76 3.68
N TYR A 110 -10.14 10.94 2.36
CA TYR A 110 -9.44 12.00 1.62
C TYR A 110 -10.26 13.28 1.45
N GLY A 111 -11.54 13.27 1.84
CA GLY A 111 -12.43 14.40 1.65
C GLY A 111 -12.79 14.64 0.18
N TRP A 112 -12.73 13.63 -0.69
CA TRP A 112 -12.98 13.77 -2.14
C TRP A 112 -14.45 13.75 -2.51
N PHE A 113 -15.30 13.21 -1.64
CA PHE A 113 -16.74 13.11 -1.86
C PHE A 113 -17.49 14.09 -0.95
N ARG A 114 -18.67 14.54 -1.38
CA ARG A 114 -19.62 15.27 -0.55
C ARG A 114 -20.97 14.57 -0.58
N LYS A 115 -21.68 14.62 0.54
CA LYS A 115 -23.02 14.06 0.63
C LYS A 115 -24.02 15.06 0.04
N ILE A 116 -24.76 14.66 -0.99
CA ILE A 116 -25.79 15.49 -1.63
C ILE A 116 -27.14 15.18 -0.97
N GLU A 117 -27.48 13.91 -0.87
CA GLU A 117 -28.70 13.44 -0.20
C GLU A 117 -28.42 12.18 0.65
N LYS A 118 -29.47 11.63 1.27
CA LYS A 118 -29.34 10.39 2.04
C LYS A 118 -28.98 9.23 1.11
N GLY A 119 -27.70 8.85 1.12
CA GLY A 119 -27.18 7.74 0.33
C GLY A 119 -26.75 8.12 -1.08
N VAL A 120 -26.72 9.42 -1.41
CA VAL A 120 -26.26 9.95 -2.69
C VAL A 120 -25.07 10.87 -2.43
N TYR A 121 -23.97 10.62 -3.13
CA TYR A 121 -22.72 11.35 -2.99
C TYR A 121 -22.32 11.97 -4.33
N GLY A 122 -21.75 13.17 -4.28
CA GLY A 122 -21.15 13.85 -5.42
C GLY A 122 -19.67 14.13 -5.16
N ILE A 123 -19.02 14.74 -6.14
CA ILE A 123 -17.63 15.18 -6.00
C ILE A 123 -17.58 16.48 -5.19
N SER A 124 -16.61 16.57 -4.27
CA SER A 124 -16.29 17.79 -3.51
C SER A 124 -15.23 18.64 -4.21
N ASP A 125 -14.99 19.86 -3.74
CA ASP A 125 -13.96 20.74 -4.31
C ASP A 125 -12.56 20.09 -4.30
N LYS A 126 -12.19 19.40 -3.21
CA LYS A 126 -10.94 18.63 -3.13
C LYS A 126 -10.89 17.45 -4.10
N GLY A 127 -12.04 16.86 -4.41
CA GLY A 127 -12.13 15.82 -5.43
C GLY A 127 -11.91 16.40 -6.83
N MET A 128 -12.47 17.57 -7.10
CA MET A 128 -12.26 18.28 -8.37
C MET A 128 -10.81 18.71 -8.55
N GLU A 129 -10.12 19.14 -7.47
CA GLU A 129 -8.68 19.44 -7.52
C GLU A 129 -7.86 18.22 -7.97
N ILE A 130 -8.20 17.01 -7.52
CA ILE A 130 -7.52 15.79 -7.95
C ILE A 130 -7.83 15.46 -9.41
N LEU A 131 -9.08 15.63 -9.85
CA LEU A 131 -9.49 15.36 -11.23
C LEU A 131 -8.84 16.30 -12.26
N ASN A 132 -8.57 17.54 -11.84
CA ASN A 132 -7.98 18.59 -12.68
C ASN A 132 -6.46 18.72 -12.50
N GLY A 133 -5.90 18.18 -11.42
CA GLY A 133 -4.48 18.24 -11.13
C GLY A 133 -3.67 17.16 -11.87
N ASP A 134 -2.35 17.24 -11.73
CA ASP A 134 -1.43 16.23 -12.27
C ASP A 134 -1.22 15.02 -11.35
N ASP A 135 -1.79 15.07 -10.15
CA ASP A 135 -1.69 14.00 -9.17
C ASP A 135 -2.42 12.74 -9.66
N PHE A 136 -1.70 11.61 -9.66
CA PHE A 136 -2.26 10.30 -10.05
C PHE A 136 -2.86 10.24 -11.46
N LYS A 137 -2.43 11.12 -12.38
CA LYS A 137 -2.91 11.18 -13.77
C LYS A 137 -3.00 9.82 -14.47
N ASN A 138 -1.95 9.00 -14.37
CA ASN A 138 -1.95 7.64 -14.93
C ASN A 138 -3.11 6.76 -14.44
N ALA A 139 -3.49 6.89 -13.16
CA ALA A 139 -4.61 6.14 -12.61
C ALA A 139 -5.96 6.72 -13.04
N LEU A 140 -6.06 8.05 -13.11
CA LEU A 140 -7.27 8.72 -13.61
C LEU A 140 -7.55 8.34 -15.07
N ASP A 141 -6.54 8.39 -15.93
CA ASP A 141 -6.67 8.05 -17.35
C ASP A 141 -7.11 6.59 -17.53
N PHE A 142 -6.43 5.66 -16.84
CA PHE A 142 -6.78 4.24 -16.86
C PHE A 142 -8.24 3.97 -16.45
N TYR A 143 -8.70 4.62 -15.38
CA TYR A 143 -10.07 4.41 -14.90
C TYR A 143 -11.12 5.20 -15.67
N ARG A 144 -10.78 6.35 -16.27
CA ARG A 144 -11.68 7.06 -17.19
C ARG A 144 -11.96 6.20 -18.43
N GLU A 145 -10.94 5.58 -19.01
CA GLU A 145 -11.11 4.62 -20.11
C GLU A 145 -11.97 3.43 -19.71
N LYS A 146 -11.69 2.83 -18.53
CA LYS A 146 -12.47 1.72 -18.01
C LYS A 146 -13.93 2.09 -17.73
N CYS A 147 -14.21 3.32 -17.33
CA CYS A 147 -15.57 3.83 -17.15
C CYS A 147 -16.30 4.02 -18.49
N ILE A 148 -15.61 4.22 -19.62
CA ILE A 148 -16.25 4.33 -20.94
C ILE A 148 -16.79 2.97 -21.40
N SER A 149 -16.12 1.88 -21.03
CA SER A 149 -16.53 0.50 -21.35
C SER A 149 -17.66 -0.08 -20.49
N ILE A 150 -18.21 0.71 -19.54
CA ILE A 150 -19.35 0.35 -18.66
C ILE A 150 -20.56 1.19 -19.04
#